data_AF-A0A7C8D308-F1
#
_entry.id   AF-A0A7C8D308-F1
#
_cell.length_a   1.000
_cell.length_b   1.000
_cell.length_c   1.000
_cell.angle_alpha   90.00
_cell.angle_beta   90.00
_cell.angle_gamma   90.00
#
_symmetry.space_group_name_H-M   'P 1'
#
loop_
_entity.id
_entity.type
_entity.pdbx_description
1 polymer ?
#
loop_
_entity_poly.entity_id
_entity_poly.type
_entity_poly.pdbx_seq_one_letter_code
_entity_poly.pdbx_strand_id
1 'polypeptide(L)'
;MATVNLGKIKPTWRNAWASGTAYTVDDMVSHGGTSYMCISNVSGTTTPNADTSNWDSMAVKGDIGVTGAQGTTGNTGSQGPIGNTGPSGFPSGGTAGQVVTNTSSGIGTWQDVAAGGKLIGHAKSVNLSFSSTSSILVKALTFSYTPVSSSSTIVCRWSGNLDKDNNTQSGVRVQLKRRNSDDTANIDLTGEYWINYFSGTGIRHIMGVSIIGSSIGHTAGHNHQFQIWARENSGQAFIMGHDYMCCDIMEIE
;
A
#
# COMPACT_ATOMS: atom_id res chain seq x y z
N MET A 1 -43.20 56.02 -84.67
CA MET A 1 -43.95 55.98 -83.39
C MET A 1 -43.64 57.25 -82.63
N ALA A 2 -44.65 58.02 -82.23
CA ALA A 2 -44.43 59.17 -81.37
C ALA A 2 -44.11 58.67 -79.95
N THR A 3 -42.96 59.05 -79.41
CA THR A 3 -42.61 58.80 -78.01
C THR A 3 -43.19 59.92 -77.17
N VAL A 4 -44.24 59.63 -76.39
CA VAL A 4 -44.75 60.55 -75.38
C VAL A 4 -43.91 60.37 -74.12
N ASN A 5 -43.26 61.43 -73.64
CA ASN A 5 -42.48 61.41 -72.41
C ASN A 5 -43.39 61.76 -71.23
N LEU A 6 -43.75 60.74 -70.44
CA LEU A 6 -44.74 60.84 -69.35
C LEU A 6 -44.13 61.23 -67.99
N GLY A 7 -42.83 61.55 -67.95
CA GLY A 7 -42.12 61.82 -66.69
C GLY A 7 -41.88 60.56 -65.85
N LYS A 8 -41.56 60.73 -64.55
CA LYS A 8 -41.38 59.61 -63.62
C LYS A 8 -42.73 59.04 -63.21
N ILE A 9 -43.09 57.88 -63.74
CA ILE A 9 -44.25 57.11 -63.27
C ILE A 9 -43.91 56.53 -61.89
N LYS A 10 -44.79 56.71 -60.91
CA LYS A 10 -44.66 56.16 -59.56
C LYS A 10 -45.60 54.95 -59.45
N PRO A 11 -45.08 53.72 -59.34
CA PRO A 11 -45.92 52.57 -59.07
C PRO A 11 -46.55 52.68 -57.67
N THR A 12 -47.76 52.12 -57.51
CA THR A 12 -48.48 52.16 -56.23
C THR A 12 -48.21 50.87 -55.46
N TRP A 13 -47.54 50.97 -54.30
CA TRP A 13 -47.33 49.79 -53.44
C TRP A 13 -48.61 49.43 -52.68
N ARG A 14 -49.11 48.22 -52.89
CA ARG A 14 -50.38 47.70 -52.35
C ARG A 14 -50.21 46.69 -51.20
N ASN A 15 -48.99 46.56 -50.66
CA ASN A 15 -48.61 45.58 -49.64
C ASN A 15 -48.60 44.13 -50.16
N ALA A 16 -48.73 43.15 -49.27
CA ALA A 16 -48.78 41.75 -49.65
C ALA A 16 -50.01 41.47 -50.51
N TRP A 17 -49.84 40.69 -51.58
CA TRP A 17 -50.93 40.29 -52.45
C TRP A 17 -52.01 39.55 -51.64
N ALA A 18 -53.26 40.01 -51.77
CA ALA A 18 -54.45 39.39 -51.21
C ALA A 18 -55.37 38.85 -52.31
N SER A 19 -55.88 37.63 -52.10
CA SER A 19 -56.85 36.98 -52.99
C SER A 19 -58.18 37.74 -53.00
N GLY A 20 -58.81 37.83 -54.18
CA GLY A 20 -60.08 38.53 -54.39
C GLY A 20 -59.98 40.06 -54.39
N THR A 21 -58.77 40.62 -54.31
CA THR A 21 -58.55 42.07 -54.43
C THR A 21 -58.26 42.44 -55.87
N ALA A 22 -58.95 43.45 -56.40
CA ALA A 22 -58.64 43.97 -57.73
C ALA A 22 -57.36 44.81 -57.72
N TYR A 23 -56.51 44.60 -58.72
CA TYR A 23 -55.28 45.36 -58.96
C TYR A 23 -55.31 45.94 -60.37
N THR A 24 -54.80 47.16 -60.52
CA THR A 24 -54.69 47.83 -61.82
C THR A 24 -53.24 47.90 -62.29
N VAL A 25 -53.03 48.19 -63.57
CA VAL A 25 -51.68 48.40 -64.12
C VAL A 25 -50.87 49.36 -63.22
N ASP A 26 -49.60 49.03 -63.00
CA ASP A 26 -48.62 49.71 -62.14
C ASP A 26 -48.80 49.52 -60.62
N ASP A 27 -49.77 48.72 -60.17
CA ASP A 27 -49.82 48.27 -58.77
C ASP A 27 -48.70 47.27 -58.49
N MET A 28 -48.03 47.44 -57.36
CA MET A 28 -46.98 46.52 -56.90
C MET A 28 -47.38 45.81 -55.61
N VAL A 29 -47.10 44.51 -55.52
CA VAL A 29 -47.42 43.65 -54.38
C VAL A 29 -46.24 42.78 -53.98
N SER A 30 -46.20 42.31 -52.73
CA SER A 30 -45.31 41.22 -52.31
C SER A 30 -46.05 39.88 -52.26
N HIS A 31 -45.44 38.82 -52.80
CA HIS A 31 -45.94 37.45 -52.68
C HIS A 31 -44.78 36.46 -52.60
N GLY A 32 -44.80 35.53 -51.64
CA GLY A 32 -43.78 34.49 -51.53
C GLY A 32 -42.34 34.99 -51.36
N GLY A 33 -42.13 36.19 -50.80
CA GLY A 33 -40.80 36.80 -50.67
C GLY A 33 -40.30 37.52 -51.92
N THR A 34 -41.10 37.57 -52.98
CA THR A 34 -40.81 38.28 -54.24
C THR A 34 -41.77 39.47 -54.40
N SER A 35 -41.31 40.55 -55.01
CA SER A 35 -42.16 41.70 -55.38
C SER A 35 -42.60 41.59 -56.83
N TYR A 36 -43.88 41.84 -57.11
CA TYR A 36 -44.50 41.76 -58.44
C TYR A 36 -45.16 43.09 -58.82
N MET A 37 -45.19 43.41 -60.11
CA MET A 37 -45.91 44.55 -60.69
C MET A 37 -47.04 44.05 -61.59
N CYS A 38 -48.22 44.63 -61.44
CA CYS A 38 -49.39 44.33 -62.26
C CYS A 38 -49.27 45.02 -63.62
N ILE A 39 -49.33 44.25 -64.71
CA ILE A 39 -49.19 44.76 -66.08
C ILE A 39 -50.52 44.79 -66.85
N SER A 40 -51.60 44.25 -66.26
CA SER A 40 -52.96 44.24 -66.80
C SER A 40 -53.97 44.21 -65.65
N ASN A 41 -55.13 44.87 -65.77
CA ASN A 41 -56.15 44.89 -64.71
C ASN A 41 -56.64 43.47 -64.38
N VAL A 42 -56.59 43.11 -63.09
CA VAL A 42 -56.99 41.78 -62.59
C VAL A 42 -57.88 41.88 -61.36
N SER A 43 -58.74 40.88 -61.17
CA SER A 43 -59.56 40.71 -59.97
C SER A 43 -58.84 40.00 -58.81
N GLY A 44 -57.55 39.67 -58.96
CA GLY A 44 -56.72 39.03 -57.94
C GLY A 44 -57.17 37.61 -57.57
N THR A 45 -57.66 36.84 -58.53
CA THR A 45 -58.11 35.44 -58.34
C THR A 45 -56.98 34.41 -58.47
N THR A 46 -55.91 34.79 -59.15
CA THR A 46 -54.70 34.00 -59.39
C THR A 46 -53.51 34.66 -58.71
N THR A 47 -52.61 33.85 -58.13
CA THR A 47 -51.42 34.38 -57.45
C THR A 47 -50.43 34.94 -58.47
N PRO A 48 -49.69 36.03 -58.15
CA PRO A 48 -48.78 36.68 -59.10
C PRO A 48 -47.65 35.76 -59.62
N ASN A 49 -47.22 34.79 -58.84
CA ASN A 49 -46.18 33.83 -59.24
C ASN A 49 -46.65 32.79 -60.27
N ALA A 50 -47.97 32.62 -60.43
CA ALA A 50 -48.58 31.67 -61.36
C ALA A 50 -49.23 32.35 -62.57
N ASP A 51 -49.33 33.68 -62.56
CA ASP A 51 -50.02 34.48 -63.58
C ASP A 51 -49.08 35.49 -64.25
N THR A 52 -48.16 34.97 -65.05
CA THR A 52 -47.14 35.74 -65.78
C THR A 52 -47.71 36.60 -66.91
N SER A 53 -49.00 36.45 -67.24
CA SER A 53 -49.67 37.28 -68.25
C SER A 53 -50.16 38.60 -67.68
N ASN A 54 -50.42 38.65 -66.37
CA ASN A 54 -50.91 39.84 -65.69
C ASN A 54 -49.94 40.41 -64.64
N TRP A 55 -48.87 39.69 -64.31
CA TRP A 55 -47.87 40.09 -63.34
C TRP A 55 -46.43 39.90 -63.84
N ASP A 56 -45.59 40.89 -63.58
CA ASP A 56 -44.15 40.84 -63.82
C ASP A 56 -43.37 40.78 -62.51
N SER A 57 -42.26 40.02 -62.48
CA SER A 57 -41.47 39.77 -61.27
C SER A 57 -40.31 40.75 -61.16
N MET A 58 -40.26 41.53 -60.07
CA MET A 58 -39.36 42.69 -59.95
C MET A 58 -38.13 42.44 -59.08
N ALA A 59 -38.28 41.69 -57.98
CA ALA A 59 -37.16 41.40 -57.07
C ALA A 59 -37.45 40.17 -56.19
N VAL A 60 -36.48 39.26 -56.07
CA VAL A 60 -36.54 38.06 -55.21
C VAL A 60 -35.73 38.33 -53.93
N LYS A 61 -36.27 37.98 -52.76
CA LYS A 61 -35.54 38.06 -51.48
C LYS A 61 -34.33 37.12 -51.50
N GLY A 62 -33.16 37.63 -51.13
CA GLY A 62 -31.94 36.83 -50.96
C GLY A 62 -31.97 35.92 -49.74
N ASP A 63 -31.18 34.84 -49.77
CA ASP A 63 -31.10 33.84 -48.70
C ASP A 63 -30.58 34.43 -47.38
N ILE A 64 -31.04 33.88 -46.25
CA ILE A 64 -30.55 34.25 -44.90
C ILE A 64 -29.17 33.60 -44.68
N GLY A 65 -28.17 34.42 -44.31
CA GLY A 65 -26.81 33.93 -44.02
C GLY A 65 -26.76 32.97 -42.84
N VAL A 66 -25.82 31.99 -42.89
CA VAL A 66 -25.66 30.97 -41.85
C VAL A 66 -25.17 31.56 -40.51
N THR A 67 -25.75 31.10 -39.41
CA THR A 67 -25.30 31.41 -38.04
C THR A 67 -23.91 30.80 -37.79
N GLY A 68 -22.97 31.56 -37.24
CA GLY A 68 -21.59 31.11 -36.99
C GLY A 68 -21.49 29.98 -35.96
N ALA A 69 -20.46 29.13 -36.09
CA ALA A 69 -20.23 27.98 -35.21
C ALA A 69 -19.92 28.39 -33.76
N GLN A 70 -20.42 27.61 -32.80
CA GLN A 70 -20.15 27.77 -31.36
C GLN A 70 -18.67 27.46 -31.04
N GLY A 71 -18.05 28.27 -30.16
CA GLY A 71 -16.65 28.11 -29.76
C GLY A 71 -16.37 26.82 -28.96
N THR A 72 -15.14 26.33 -29.04
CA THR A 72 -14.70 25.08 -28.37
C THR A 72 -14.66 25.21 -26.85
N THR A 73 -15.11 24.19 -26.14
CA THR A 73 -15.02 24.06 -24.67
C THR A 73 -13.56 24.11 -24.18
N GLY A 74 -13.28 24.85 -23.10
CA GLY A 74 -11.93 25.03 -22.56
C GLY A 74 -11.29 23.76 -22.00
N ASN A 75 -9.96 23.68 -22.09
CA ASN A 75 -9.16 22.54 -21.64
C ASN A 75 -9.24 22.36 -20.10
N THR A 76 -9.41 21.12 -19.65
CA THR A 76 -9.33 20.73 -18.23
C THR A 76 -7.95 21.07 -17.65
N GLY A 77 -7.91 21.66 -16.45
CA GLY A 77 -6.66 22.03 -15.78
C GLY A 77 -5.76 20.81 -15.49
N SER A 78 -4.45 21.03 -15.48
CA SER A 78 -3.43 20.00 -15.21
C SER A 78 -3.64 19.35 -13.83
N GLN A 79 -3.55 18.03 -13.77
CA GLN A 79 -3.54 17.29 -12.51
C GLN A 79 -2.38 17.75 -11.60
N GLY A 80 -2.63 17.90 -10.30
CA GLY A 80 -1.60 18.26 -9.33
C GLY A 80 -0.46 17.22 -9.23
N PRO A 81 0.72 17.61 -8.70
CA PRO A 81 1.86 16.70 -8.57
C PRO A 81 1.51 15.47 -7.72
N ILE A 82 1.96 14.30 -8.17
CA ILE A 82 1.83 13.04 -7.44
C ILE A 82 2.60 13.15 -6.12
N GLY A 83 1.99 12.75 -5.00
CA GLY A 83 2.63 12.76 -3.69
C GLY A 83 3.88 11.87 -3.63
N ASN A 84 4.85 12.23 -2.79
CA ASN A 84 6.10 11.49 -2.63
C ASN A 84 5.83 9.99 -2.32
N THR A 85 6.43 9.10 -3.10
CA THR A 85 6.44 7.65 -2.85
C THR A 85 7.00 7.40 -1.44
N GLY A 86 6.33 6.55 -0.65
CA GLY A 86 6.84 6.14 0.67
C GLY A 86 8.22 5.45 0.57
N PRO A 87 8.95 5.26 1.70
CA PRO A 87 10.25 4.61 1.68
C PRO A 87 10.13 3.23 1.00
N SER A 88 11.02 2.97 0.05
CA SER A 88 11.09 1.71 -0.69
C SER A 88 11.03 0.54 0.29
N GLY A 89 10.03 -0.34 0.12
CA GLY A 89 9.92 -1.55 0.91
C GLY A 89 11.17 -2.43 0.75
N PHE A 90 11.41 -3.30 1.73
CA PHE A 90 12.46 -4.32 1.65
C PHE A 90 12.42 -5.04 0.29
N PRO A 91 13.57 -5.36 -0.32
CA PRO A 91 13.61 -6.08 -1.60
C PRO A 91 12.77 -7.37 -1.51
N SER A 92 12.00 -7.69 -2.55
CA SER A 92 11.25 -8.95 -2.62
C SER A 92 12.18 -10.14 -2.89
N GLY A 93 11.86 -11.34 -2.40
CA GLY A 93 12.53 -12.58 -2.82
C GLY A 93 13.54 -13.20 -1.83
N GLY A 94 13.55 -12.79 -0.57
CA GLY A 94 14.36 -13.45 0.47
C GLY A 94 13.86 -14.86 0.78
N THR A 95 14.78 -15.79 0.99
CA THR A 95 14.52 -17.14 1.52
C THR A 95 14.69 -17.14 3.04
N ALA A 96 14.07 -18.10 3.74
CA ALA A 96 14.23 -18.26 5.18
C ALA A 96 15.72 -18.32 5.57
N GLY A 97 16.14 -17.43 6.49
CA GLY A 97 17.51 -17.33 6.98
C GLY A 97 18.39 -16.29 6.27
N GLN A 98 17.89 -15.57 5.26
CA GLN A 98 18.59 -14.43 4.67
C GLN A 98 18.21 -13.13 5.39
N VAL A 99 19.13 -12.17 5.44
CA VAL A 99 18.85 -10.81 5.92
C VAL A 99 19.11 -9.82 4.79
N VAL A 100 18.38 -8.70 4.81
CA VAL A 100 18.66 -7.58 3.91
C VAL A 100 19.85 -6.82 4.48
N THR A 101 20.94 -6.77 3.72
CA THR A 101 22.12 -6.00 4.12
C THR A 101 21.81 -4.50 4.09
N ASN A 102 22.37 -3.72 5.02
CA ASN A 102 22.34 -2.25 4.94
C ASN A 102 23.74 -1.78 4.55
N THR A 103 23.86 -1.12 3.40
CA THR A 103 25.13 -0.61 2.87
C THR A 103 25.21 0.90 3.09
N SER A 104 26.42 1.48 3.01
CA SER A 104 26.60 2.95 3.03
C SER A 104 25.84 3.67 1.90
N SER A 105 25.34 2.93 0.91
CA SER A 105 24.55 3.41 -0.22
C SER A 105 23.04 3.10 -0.08
N GLY A 106 22.60 2.61 1.08
CA GLY A 106 21.19 2.27 1.37
C GLY A 106 20.91 0.77 1.48
N ILE A 107 19.65 0.40 1.27
CA ILE A 107 19.16 -0.99 1.38
C ILE A 107 19.88 -1.87 0.35
N GLY A 108 20.66 -2.84 0.82
CA GLY A 108 21.40 -3.81 0.02
C GLY A 108 20.55 -5.02 -0.36
N THR A 109 21.19 -6.07 -0.87
CA THR A 109 20.51 -7.30 -1.31
C THR A 109 20.28 -8.27 -0.15
N TRP A 110 19.37 -9.23 -0.35
CA TRP A 110 19.30 -10.43 0.50
C TRP A 110 20.62 -11.16 0.40
N GLN A 111 21.30 -11.30 1.53
CA GLN A 111 22.48 -12.15 1.63
C GLN A 111 22.30 -13.10 2.82
N ASP A 112 22.85 -14.30 2.68
CA ASP A 112 23.30 -15.02 3.86
C ASP A 112 24.32 -14.13 4.57
N VAL A 113 24.29 -14.08 5.89
CA VAL A 113 25.16 -13.18 6.66
C VAL A 113 26.59 -13.69 6.56
N ALA A 114 27.26 -13.44 5.44
CA ALA A 114 28.65 -13.78 5.26
C ALA A 114 29.47 -12.88 6.19
N ALA A 115 30.13 -13.51 7.17
CA ALA A 115 30.98 -12.90 8.21
C ALA A 115 30.28 -12.11 9.34
N GLY A 116 28.95 -12.11 9.41
CA GLY A 116 28.20 -11.67 10.59
C GLY A 116 27.35 -12.83 11.09
N GLY A 117 27.24 -13.07 12.39
CA GLY A 117 26.45 -14.20 12.86
C GLY A 117 25.01 -14.20 12.31
N LYS A 118 24.57 -15.34 11.77
CA LYS A 118 23.19 -15.57 11.31
C LYS A 118 22.33 -15.98 12.49
N LEU A 119 21.24 -15.26 12.77
CA LEU A 119 20.22 -15.74 13.72
C LEU A 119 19.51 -16.95 13.10
N ILE A 120 19.76 -18.12 13.68
CA ILE A 120 19.27 -19.41 13.20
C ILE A 120 17.89 -19.73 13.76
N GLY A 121 17.56 -19.20 14.94
CA GLY A 121 16.21 -19.27 15.45
C GLY A 121 16.02 -18.61 16.80
N HIS A 122 14.75 -18.37 17.09
CA HIS A 122 14.25 -17.79 18.32
C HIS A 122 13.15 -18.70 18.86
N ALA A 123 13.20 -19.00 20.15
CA ALA A 123 12.13 -19.74 20.81
C ALA A 123 11.74 -19.05 22.11
N LYS A 124 10.43 -18.94 22.34
CA LYS A 124 9.82 -18.40 23.56
C LYS A 124 9.10 -19.53 24.29
N SER A 125 9.28 -19.63 25.61
CA SER A 125 8.48 -20.51 26.47
C SER A 125 7.63 -19.71 27.44
N VAL A 126 6.44 -20.23 27.73
CA VAL A 126 5.40 -19.53 28.51
C VAL A 126 4.97 -20.32 29.77
N ASN A 127 5.40 -21.57 29.99
CA ASN A 127 4.91 -22.34 31.14
C ASN A 127 5.89 -23.40 31.61
N LEU A 128 6.72 -23.09 32.61
CA LEU A 128 7.67 -24.05 33.17
C LEU A 128 7.68 -24.01 34.69
N SER A 129 6.84 -24.86 35.25
CA SER A 129 6.72 -25.14 36.68
C SER A 129 7.62 -26.30 37.09
N PHE A 130 8.32 -26.20 38.22
CA PHE A 130 9.14 -27.28 38.76
C PHE A 130 8.86 -27.50 40.25
N SER A 131 8.71 -28.78 40.62
CA SER A 131 8.66 -29.21 42.02
C SER A 131 9.47 -30.49 42.18
N SER A 132 10.66 -30.39 42.76
CA SER A 132 11.16 -31.48 43.60
C SER A 132 12.29 -31.01 44.51
N THR A 133 12.26 -31.57 45.70
CA THR A 133 13.30 -31.49 46.72
C THR A 133 14.48 -32.33 46.24
N SER A 134 15.63 -31.69 46.07
CA SER A 134 16.91 -32.30 45.63
C SER A 134 17.09 -32.42 44.11
N SER A 135 17.88 -31.48 43.60
CA SER A 135 18.71 -31.58 42.39
C SER A 135 18.06 -31.68 40.99
N ILE A 136 18.22 -30.57 40.26
CA ILE A 136 18.90 -30.50 38.94
C ILE A 136 18.17 -31.20 37.78
N LEU A 137 17.27 -30.44 37.13
CA LEU A 137 17.16 -30.37 35.66
C LEU A 137 16.01 -29.42 35.33
N VAL A 138 16.32 -28.15 35.10
CA VAL A 138 15.28 -27.16 34.81
C VAL A 138 15.25 -26.88 33.31
N LYS A 139 14.65 -27.79 32.54
CA LYS A 139 14.51 -27.67 31.07
C LYS A 139 13.54 -26.55 30.72
N ALA A 140 13.99 -25.29 30.77
CA ALA A 140 13.10 -24.15 30.57
C ALA A 140 12.90 -23.73 29.10
N LEU A 141 13.65 -24.32 28.18
CA LEU A 141 13.45 -24.17 26.74
C LEU A 141 14.39 -25.20 26.10
N THR A 142 13.91 -25.94 25.11
CA THR A 142 14.78 -26.78 24.29
C THR A 142 14.72 -26.27 22.87
N PHE A 143 15.85 -25.78 22.37
CA PHE A 143 16.02 -25.42 20.97
C PHE A 143 16.93 -26.44 20.30
N SER A 144 16.57 -26.88 19.09
CA SER A 144 17.32 -27.87 18.31
C SER A 144 17.96 -27.19 17.09
N TYR A 145 19.25 -27.38 16.88
CA TYR A 145 19.96 -26.91 15.68
C TYR A 145 20.90 -27.96 15.12
N THR A 146 20.91 -28.12 13.79
CA THR A 146 21.85 -28.99 13.07
C THR A 146 22.87 -28.12 12.32
N PRO A 147 24.13 -28.01 12.78
CA PRO A 147 25.14 -27.17 12.15
C PRO A 147 25.51 -27.71 10.76
N VAL A 148 25.74 -26.80 9.83
CA VAL A 148 26.20 -27.16 8.48
C VAL A 148 27.72 -27.26 8.38
N SER A 149 28.44 -26.57 9.28
CA SER A 149 29.90 -26.62 9.41
C SER A 149 30.29 -26.98 10.85
N SER A 150 31.42 -27.68 11.00
CA SER A 150 32.07 -27.91 12.30
C SER A 150 33.03 -26.78 12.70
N SER A 151 33.34 -25.87 11.78
CA SER A 151 34.23 -24.71 12.01
C SER A 151 33.49 -23.48 12.52
N SER A 152 32.17 -23.44 12.38
CA SER A 152 31.37 -22.33 12.88
C SER A 152 31.42 -22.25 14.41
N THR A 153 31.07 -21.10 14.96
CA THR A 153 30.79 -20.92 16.38
C THR A 153 29.30 -20.79 16.56
N ILE A 154 28.71 -21.65 17.40
CA ILE A 154 27.29 -21.53 17.75
C ILE A 154 27.19 -20.75 19.05
N VAL A 155 26.51 -19.61 19.01
CA VAL A 155 26.20 -18.79 20.17
C VAL A 155 24.75 -19.01 20.55
N CYS A 156 24.54 -19.29 21.83
CA CYS A 156 23.22 -19.44 22.42
C CYS A 156 23.08 -18.37 23.51
N ARG A 157 22.02 -17.59 23.43
CA ARG A 157 21.63 -16.65 24.48
C ARG A 157 20.33 -17.11 25.09
N TRP A 158 20.27 -17.18 26.41
CA TRP A 158 19.03 -17.30 27.16
C TRP A 158 18.76 -16.01 27.92
N SER A 159 17.49 -15.63 28.01
CA SER A 159 17.05 -14.60 28.95
C SER A 159 15.68 -14.91 29.50
N GLY A 160 15.45 -14.51 30.75
CA GLY A 160 14.22 -14.77 31.46
C GLY A 160 14.22 -14.23 32.86
N ASN A 161 13.08 -14.39 33.53
CA ASN A 161 12.96 -14.05 34.95
C ASN A 161 13.08 -15.31 35.80
N LEU A 162 13.64 -15.18 36.99
CA LEU A 162 13.69 -16.20 38.02
C LEU A 162 12.86 -15.71 39.19
N ASP A 163 11.80 -16.44 39.53
CA ASP A 163 10.85 -16.14 40.62
C ASP A 163 11.03 -17.15 41.75
N LYS A 164 11.41 -16.65 42.92
CA LYS A 164 11.58 -17.46 44.11
C LYS A 164 10.69 -16.95 45.24
N ASP A 165 9.79 -17.83 45.66
CA ASP A 165 9.20 -17.78 46.98
C ASP A 165 10.25 -18.34 47.96
N ASN A 166 10.96 -17.55 48.78
CA ASN A 166 11.84 -18.16 49.80
C ASN A 166 11.83 -17.55 51.20
N ASN A 167 11.89 -18.48 52.16
CA ASN A 167 11.91 -18.27 53.60
C ASN A 167 13.33 -18.36 54.21
N THR A 168 14.37 -18.53 53.39
CA THR A 168 15.78 -18.70 53.80
C THR A 168 16.74 -18.15 52.73
N GLN A 169 17.89 -17.59 53.13
CA GLN A 169 18.95 -17.13 52.22
C GLN A 169 19.52 -18.34 51.45
N SER A 170 19.26 -18.41 50.15
CA SER A 170 19.84 -19.41 49.26
C SER A 170 19.95 -18.82 47.87
N GLY A 171 21.14 -18.87 47.28
CA GLY A 171 21.36 -18.47 45.90
C GLY A 171 21.01 -19.59 44.92
N VAL A 172 20.71 -19.21 43.66
CA VAL A 172 20.53 -20.15 42.55
C VAL A 172 21.79 -20.14 41.69
N ARG A 173 22.23 -21.32 41.29
CA ARG A 173 23.24 -21.50 40.25
C ARG A 173 22.57 -21.70 38.91
N VAL A 174 23.05 -21.01 37.89
CA VAL A 174 22.52 -21.12 36.52
C VAL A 174 23.67 -21.35 35.55
N GLN A 175 23.45 -22.21 34.55
CA GLN A 175 24.44 -22.60 33.54
C GLN A 175 23.76 -22.92 32.21
N LEU A 176 24.36 -22.53 31.09
CA LEU A 176 23.93 -22.99 29.76
C LEU A 176 24.65 -24.26 29.36
N LYS A 177 23.89 -25.22 28.83
CA LYS A 177 24.42 -26.49 28.35
C LYS A 177 23.88 -26.83 26.97
N ARG A 178 24.69 -27.59 26.23
CA ARG A 178 24.32 -28.24 24.97
C ARG A 178 24.27 -29.74 25.18
N ARG A 179 23.32 -30.41 24.56
CA ARG A 179 23.23 -31.87 24.46
C ARG A 179 23.17 -32.24 22.99
N ASN A 180 23.89 -33.27 22.57
CA ASN A 180 23.74 -33.76 21.21
C ASN A 180 22.56 -34.74 21.16
N SER A 181 21.84 -34.82 20.04
CA SER A 181 20.70 -35.73 19.91
C SER A 181 21.09 -37.21 20.01
N ASP A 182 22.34 -37.51 19.71
CA ASP A 182 22.98 -38.83 19.72
C ASP A 182 23.76 -39.12 21.02
N ASP A 183 23.91 -38.15 21.93
CA ASP A 183 24.65 -38.30 23.18
C ASP A 183 23.78 -37.94 24.40
N THR A 184 23.97 -38.71 25.47
CA THR A 184 23.31 -38.46 26.76
C THR A 184 24.07 -37.44 27.62
N ALA A 185 25.35 -37.18 27.32
CA ALA A 185 26.17 -36.23 28.05
C ALA A 185 25.79 -34.77 27.72
N ASN A 186 25.73 -33.92 28.76
CA ASN A 186 25.56 -32.48 28.59
C ASN A 186 26.94 -31.82 28.57
N ILE A 187 27.19 -30.99 27.56
CA ILE A 187 28.38 -30.18 27.41
C ILE A 187 28.08 -28.79 27.95
N ASP A 188 28.96 -28.30 28.82
CA ASP A 188 28.83 -26.97 29.42
C ASP A 188 29.26 -25.90 28.42
N LEU A 189 28.36 -24.94 28.13
CA LEU A 189 28.64 -23.79 27.26
C LEU A 189 29.10 -22.57 28.04
N THR A 190 28.87 -22.57 29.35
CA THR A 190 29.29 -21.52 30.28
C THR A 190 29.78 -22.14 31.58
N GLY A 191 30.48 -21.36 32.40
CA GLY A 191 30.64 -21.69 33.82
C GLY A 191 29.30 -21.62 34.58
N GLU A 192 29.33 -22.01 35.86
CA GLU A 192 28.19 -21.81 36.76
C GLU A 192 28.15 -20.36 37.24
N TYR A 193 27.03 -19.68 37.01
CA TYR A 193 26.79 -18.33 37.53
C TYR A 193 25.95 -18.39 38.79
N TRP A 194 26.41 -17.70 39.84
CA TRP A 194 25.69 -17.56 41.09
C TRP A 194 24.83 -16.31 41.06
N ILE A 195 23.57 -16.48 41.44
CA ILE A 195 22.68 -15.37 41.73
C ILE A 195 22.31 -15.49 43.20
N ASN A 196 22.88 -14.58 44.00
CA ASN A 196 22.70 -14.54 45.44
C ASN A 196 21.58 -13.56 45.79
N TYR A 197 20.71 -13.96 46.72
CA TYR A 197 19.63 -13.12 47.23
C TYR A 197 19.66 -13.16 48.75
N PHE A 198 19.57 -11.99 49.36
CA PHE A 198 19.41 -11.85 50.80
C PHE A 198 17.94 -11.55 51.07
N SER A 199 17.22 -12.45 51.74
CA SER A 199 15.84 -12.20 52.12
C SER A 199 15.57 -12.55 53.59
N GLY A 200 14.69 -11.76 54.19
CA GLY A 200 13.94 -12.16 55.38
C GLY A 200 12.76 -13.06 55.00
N THR A 201 12.13 -13.67 55.99
CA THR A 201 10.99 -14.56 55.82
C THR A 201 9.81 -13.85 55.12
N GLY A 202 9.22 -14.48 54.10
CA GLY A 202 7.99 -13.99 53.43
C GLY A 202 8.15 -13.05 52.22
N ILE A 203 9.37 -12.85 51.71
CA ILE A 203 9.60 -12.00 50.52
C ILE A 203 9.68 -12.87 49.25
N ARG A 204 8.96 -12.45 48.19
CA ARG A 204 9.12 -13.00 46.83
C ARG A 204 10.17 -12.21 46.05
N HIS A 205 11.12 -12.91 45.43
CA HIS A 205 12.16 -12.29 44.60
C HIS A 205 11.95 -12.63 43.13
N ILE A 206 11.85 -11.61 42.28
CA ILE A 206 11.80 -11.73 40.82
C ILE A 206 13.03 -11.03 40.25
N MET A 207 13.86 -11.76 39.49
CA MET A 207 15.08 -11.21 38.92
C MET A 207 15.18 -11.54 37.44
N GLY A 208 15.57 -10.54 36.65
CA GLY A 208 15.94 -10.75 35.26
C GLY A 208 17.34 -11.36 35.16
N VAL A 209 17.48 -12.38 34.33
CA VAL A 209 18.72 -13.11 34.11
C VAL A 209 18.91 -13.26 32.61
N SER A 210 20.13 -12.97 32.13
CA SER A 210 20.53 -13.30 30.76
C SER A 210 21.91 -13.93 30.78
N ILE A 211 22.05 -15.04 30.06
CA ILE A 211 23.29 -15.80 29.97
C ILE A 211 23.56 -16.07 28.50
N ILE A 212 24.82 -15.96 28.11
CA ILE A 212 25.29 -16.23 26.76
C ILE A 212 26.39 -17.28 26.87
N GLY A 213 26.31 -18.31 26.03
CA GLY A 213 27.31 -19.35 25.90
C GLY A 213 27.62 -19.60 24.43
N SER A 214 28.83 -20.04 24.15
CA SER A 214 29.27 -20.36 22.79
C SER A 214 29.90 -21.75 22.75
N SER A 215 29.72 -22.44 21.62
CA SER A 215 30.36 -23.73 21.36
C SER A 215 31.26 -23.61 20.13
N ILE A 216 32.49 -24.10 20.30
CA ILE A 216 33.39 -24.50 19.21
C ILE A 216 33.63 -26.02 19.33
N GLY A 217 33.81 -26.73 18.22
CA GLY A 217 33.99 -28.19 18.23
C GLY A 217 32.69 -29.00 18.25
N HIS A 218 31.69 -28.55 17.51
CA HIS A 218 30.49 -29.34 17.21
C HIS A 218 30.64 -30.13 15.90
N THR A 219 29.80 -31.15 15.73
CA THR A 219 29.81 -32.01 14.55
C THR A 219 28.78 -31.49 13.56
N ALA A 220 29.20 -31.22 12.32
CA ALA A 220 28.27 -30.89 11.24
C ALA A 220 27.26 -32.04 11.02
N GLY A 221 26.01 -31.70 10.74
CA GLY A 221 24.94 -32.66 10.48
C GLY A 221 24.32 -33.33 11.72
N HIS A 222 24.84 -33.06 12.93
CA HIS A 222 24.26 -33.58 14.17
C HIS A 222 23.32 -32.55 14.80
N ASN A 223 22.16 -32.99 15.29
CA ASN A 223 21.23 -32.09 15.97
C ASN A 223 21.71 -31.81 17.40
N HIS A 224 21.74 -30.53 17.78
CA HIS A 224 22.14 -30.06 19.10
C HIS A 224 20.97 -29.40 19.81
N GLN A 225 20.69 -29.87 21.02
CA GLN A 225 19.71 -29.32 21.92
C GLN A 225 20.37 -28.38 22.93
N PHE A 226 19.88 -27.16 23.01
CA PHE A 226 20.37 -26.15 23.95
C PHE A 226 19.39 -25.99 25.10
N GLN A 227 19.92 -26.01 26.32
CA GLN A 227 19.13 -26.06 27.55
C GLN A 227 19.75 -25.18 28.64
N ILE A 228 18.89 -24.49 29.38
CA ILE A 228 19.27 -23.85 30.63
C ILE A 228 19.26 -24.87 31.76
N TRP A 229 20.23 -24.80 32.65
CA TRP A 229 20.33 -25.62 33.85
C TRP A 229 20.37 -24.68 35.04
N ALA A 230 19.52 -24.94 36.03
CA ALA A 230 19.53 -24.19 37.27
C ALA A 230 19.38 -25.11 38.49
N ARG A 231 20.03 -24.77 39.60
CA ARG A 231 20.02 -25.56 40.83
C ARG A 231 20.20 -24.68 42.06
N GLU A 232 19.50 -25.01 43.14
CA GLU A 232 19.74 -24.45 44.47
C GLU A 232 20.48 -25.44 45.36
N ASN A 233 21.33 -24.94 46.26
CA ASN A 233 22.03 -25.76 47.24
C ASN A 233 21.14 -26.20 48.40
N SER A 234 20.08 -25.46 48.68
CA SER A 234 19.14 -25.74 49.79
C SER A 234 18.10 -26.80 49.45
N GLY A 235 18.02 -27.24 48.19
CA GLY A 235 17.02 -28.22 47.74
C GLY A 235 15.58 -27.68 47.71
N GLN A 236 15.38 -26.37 47.82
CA GLN A 236 14.06 -25.74 47.73
C GLN A 236 13.62 -25.53 46.27
N ALA A 237 12.30 -25.49 46.04
CA ALA A 237 11.72 -25.27 44.72
C ALA A 237 11.80 -23.78 44.33
N PHE A 238 12.14 -23.50 43.07
CA PHE A 238 12.10 -22.16 42.48
C PHE A 238 11.36 -22.21 41.14
N ILE A 239 10.79 -21.08 40.75
CA ILE A 239 10.03 -20.95 39.51
C ILE A 239 10.87 -20.13 38.53
N MET A 240 10.97 -20.57 37.27
CA MET A 240 11.46 -19.69 36.20
C MET A 240 10.25 -19.09 35.49
N GLY A 241 10.26 -17.76 35.39
CA GLY A 241 9.10 -16.89 35.24
C GLY A 241 8.16 -17.26 34.09
N HIS A 242 6.88 -17.02 34.36
CA HIS A 242 5.73 -17.48 33.60
C HIS A 242 5.53 -16.83 32.22
N ASP A 243 6.23 -15.75 31.83
CA ASP A 243 5.82 -14.99 30.62
C ASP A 243 6.93 -14.42 29.70
N TYR A 244 8.21 -14.55 30.08
CA TYR A 244 9.29 -13.80 29.40
C TYR A 244 10.60 -14.57 29.22
N MET A 245 10.55 -15.87 28.96
CA MET A 245 11.76 -16.62 28.61
C MET A 245 11.94 -16.70 27.10
N CYS A 246 13.11 -16.30 26.62
CA CYS A 246 13.53 -16.55 25.24
C CYS A 246 14.92 -17.15 25.15
N CYS A 247 15.15 -17.86 24.06
CA CYS A 247 16.47 -18.23 23.60
C CYS A 247 16.65 -17.85 22.14
N ASP A 248 17.83 -17.31 21.85
CA ASP A 248 18.29 -16.99 20.51
C ASP A 248 19.52 -17.85 20.22
N ILE A 249 19.55 -18.46 19.02
CA ILE A 249 20.72 -19.17 18.52
C ILE A 249 21.26 -18.46 17.30
N MET A 250 22.55 -18.22 17.31
CA MET A 250 23.30 -17.63 16.22
C MET A 250 24.42 -18.58 15.81
N GLU A 251 24.61 -18.72 14.50
CA GLU A 251 25.80 -19.37 13.95
C GLU A 251 26.70 -18.30 13.34
N ILE A 252 27.98 -18.32 13.70
CA ILE A 252 29.00 -17.38 13.25
C ILE A 252 30.05 -18.19 12.50
N GLU A 253 30.29 -17.86 11.23
CA GLU A 253 31.33 -18.48 10.40
C GLU A 253 32.70 -17.82 10.57
#